data_AF-A0A849WJ92-F1
#
_entry.id   AF-A0A849WJ92-F1
#
_cell.length_a   1.000
_cell.length_b   1.000
_cell.length_c   1.000
_cell.angle_alpha   90.00
_cell.angle_beta   90.00
_cell.angle_gamma   90.00
#
_symmetry.space_group_name_H-M   'P 1'
#
loop_
_entity.id
_entity.type
_entity.pdbx_description
1 polymer ?
#
loop_
_entity_poly.entity_id
_entity_poly.type
_entity_poly.pdbx_seq_one_letter_code
_entity_poly.pdbx_strand_id
1 'polypeptide(L)'
;MKKTLGFISLLLLSSCSNEYRFHGPAEEVPKIQEPTPEPPNNTQETPAPVRPVVPPPEKLQFSSGTCAQGGVQLLSCMSCKINTKLIEPDYSLKAMQLMKIMKTACKVKNSSDPKAGLANERALFKFLNQANKVNYPDTLASATEAKLLNELTNENSSYYKKLFGGLWYQPPYSDAFETYFGVATQEAKSLFCYEVESPSFSLKSYTQLISKEFSDCQNSDFLSFNCKEKDSYIQGNKTRSFLHKAIKKSLNEPFEEGRVVATNKCHWEKIQGVFNAEMEEVIVTWVNQGFQVSVQHESSQPVCESLRELTQDLSGKMTAAAYICEDL
;
A
#
# COMPACT_ATOMS: atom_id res chain seq x y z
N MET A 1 1.14 7.95 57.69
CA MET A 1 2.25 6.98 57.53
C MET A 1 2.88 7.18 56.17
N LYS A 2 4.14 7.62 56.15
CA LYS A 2 4.97 7.84 54.95
C LYS A 2 5.65 6.53 54.56
N LYS A 3 5.68 6.19 53.26
CA LYS A 3 6.72 5.33 52.67
C LYS A 3 7.08 5.82 51.27
N THR A 4 8.18 6.54 51.20
CA THR A 4 9.10 6.72 50.09
C THR A 4 9.88 5.43 49.80
N LEU A 5 10.24 5.19 48.53
CA LEU A 5 11.45 4.53 47.97
C LEU A 5 11.09 4.11 46.52
N GLY A 6 11.88 4.30 45.46
CA GLY A 6 13.21 4.86 45.31
C GLY A 6 13.53 5.00 43.81
N PHE A 7 14.28 6.05 43.49
CA PHE A 7 14.91 6.34 42.20
C PHE A 7 16.03 5.34 41.91
N ILE A 8 16.18 4.87 40.67
CA ILE A 8 17.48 4.52 40.10
C ILE A 8 17.56 5.12 38.70
N SER A 9 18.47 6.09 38.57
CA SER A 9 18.96 6.69 37.34
C SER A 9 20.31 6.05 37.05
N LEU A 10 20.55 5.62 35.81
CA LEU A 10 21.91 5.29 35.34
C LEU A 10 22.12 5.99 33.99
N LEU A 11 22.95 7.03 34.04
CA LEU A 11 23.60 7.73 32.93
C LEU A 11 25.09 7.36 32.99
N LEU A 12 25.72 7.15 31.82
CA LEU A 12 27.15 7.35 31.47
C LEU A 12 27.27 6.93 29.98
N LEU A 13 27.41 7.79 28.95
CA LEU A 13 28.43 8.79 28.54
C LEU A 13 29.64 8.24 27.74
N SER A 14 30.08 9.09 26.80
CA SER A 14 31.20 9.06 25.83
C SER A 14 30.89 8.40 24.47
N SER A 15 30.78 9.09 23.32
CA SER A 15 31.57 10.15 22.65
C SER A 15 32.93 9.67 22.11
N CYS A 16 33.09 9.66 20.77
CA CYS A 16 34.10 10.46 20.05
C CYS A 16 34.07 10.23 18.53
N SER A 17 34.33 11.32 17.82
CA SER A 17 34.23 11.56 16.38
C SER A 17 35.55 11.32 15.62
N ASN A 18 35.48 11.61 14.31
CA ASN A 18 36.52 11.96 13.32
C ASN A 18 36.96 10.83 12.38
N GLU A 19 36.58 10.89 11.10
CA GLU A 19 37.17 11.71 10.03
C GLU A 19 38.66 11.43 9.84
N TYR A 20 39.04 10.82 8.70
CA TYR A 20 40.14 11.34 7.88
C TYR A 20 39.92 10.97 6.41
N ARG A 21 40.07 12.00 5.58
CA ARG A 21 39.92 12.07 4.13
C ARG A 21 41.33 12.07 3.51
N PHE A 22 41.40 11.54 2.29
CA PHE A 22 42.48 11.55 1.29
C PHE A 22 43.57 12.63 1.38
N HIS A 23 44.82 12.23 1.11
CA HIS A 23 45.77 12.95 0.24
C HIS A 23 46.82 11.98 -0.35
N GLY A 24 46.90 11.89 -1.68
CA GLY A 24 48.19 11.82 -2.39
C GLY A 24 48.48 13.21 -2.98
N PRO A 25 49.41 13.41 -3.94
CA PRO A 25 50.52 12.57 -4.44
C PRO A 25 51.87 13.32 -4.46
N ALA A 26 52.95 12.73 -5.01
CA ALA A 26 53.89 13.37 -5.97
C ALA A 26 55.11 12.48 -6.29
N GLU A 27 55.58 12.62 -7.53
CA GLU A 27 56.61 11.91 -8.29
C GLU A 27 58.05 12.11 -7.79
N GLU A 28 58.97 11.24 -8.24
CA GLU A 28 60.23 11.67 -8.88
C GLU A 28 60.86 10.56 -9.75
N VAL A 29 61.46 10.98 -10.87
CA VAL A 29 61.95 10.18 -12.02
C VAL A 29 63.51 10.02 -11.96
N PRO A 30 64.25 9.49 -12.96
CA PRO A 30 65.11 8.30 -12.85
C PRO A 30 66.63 8.61 -12.92
N LYS A 31 67.48 7.58 -12.83
CA LYS A 31 68.88 7.68 -13.31
C LYS A 31 69.22 6.63 -14.36
N ILE A 32 69.70 7.16 -15.47
CA ILE A 32 70.21 6.53 -16.69
C ILE A 32 71.66 6.04 -16.43
N GLN A 33 72.00 4.86 -16.96
CA GLN A 33 73.38 4.44 -17.21
C GLN A 33 73.55 4.18 -18.72
N GLU A 34 74.56 4.81 -19.30
CA GLU A 34 75.00 4.64 -20.69
C GLU A 34 76.03 3.47 -20.84
N PRO A 35 76.28 2.99 -22.07
CA PRO A 35 76.67 1.61 -22.36
C PRO A 35 78.16 1.42 -22.71
N THR A 36 78.58 0.15 -22.76
CA THR A 36 79.86 -0.30 -23.34
C THR A 36 79.58 -1.09 -24.64
N PRO A 37 80.33 -0.88 -25.73
CA PRO A 37 80.03 -1.46 -27.05
C PRO A 37 80.79 -2.76 -27.36
N GLU A 38 80.19 -3.65 -28.15
CA GLU A 38 80.83 -4.77 -28.85
C GLU A 38 80.34 -4.88 -30.32
N PRO A 39 81.11 -5.53 -31.22
CA PRO A 39 81.21 -5.20 -32.65
C PRO A 39 80.16 -5.89 -33.56
N PRO A 40 80.10 -5.52 -34.85
CA PRO A 40 78.96 -5.81 -35.72
C PRO A 40 79.01 -7.24 -36.25
N ASN A 41 77.89 -7.95 -36.16
CA ASN A 41 77.65 -9.10 -37.03
C ASN A 41 76.63 -8.71 -38.09
N ASN A 42 77.06 -8.79 -39.34
CA ASN A 42 76.33 -8.39 -40.52
C ASN A 42 75.45 -9.58 -40.95
N THR A 43 74.15 -9.54 -40.69
CA THR A 43 73.18 -10.34 -41.43
C THR A 43 71.92 -9.51 -41.61
N GLN A 44 71.78 -9.01 -42.82
CA GLN A 44 70.68 -8.19 -43.28
C GLN A 44 69.45 -9.08 -43.47
N GLU A 45 68.54 -9.09 -42.49
CA GLU A 45 67.17 -9.55 -42.68
C GLU A 45 66.26 -8.34 -42.92
N THR A 46 65.68 -8.28 -44.11
CA THR A 46 64.66 -7.32 -44.50
C THR A 46 63.48 -7.40 -43.53
N PRO A 47 63.02 -6.29 -42.89
CA PRO A 47 61.85 -6.34 -42.03
C PRO A 47 60.62 -6.69 -42.87
N ALA A 48 59.93 -7.78 -42.51
CA ALA A 48 58.61 -8.07 -43.06
C ALA A 48 57.64 -6.94 -42.66
N PRO A 49 56.75 -6.48 -43.56
CA PRO A 49 55.79 -5.45 -43.24
C PRO A 49 54.86 -5.91 -42.10
N VAL A 50 54.87 -5.16 -40.99
CA VAL A 50 53.92 -5.35 -39.89
C VAL A 50 52.52 -5.15 -40.46
N ARG A 51 51.73 -6.22 -40.53
CA ARG A 51 50.33 -6.12 -40.94
C ARG A 51 49.59 -5.24 -39.92
N PRO A 52 48.69 -4.35 -40.35
CA PRO A 52 47.83 -3.64 -39.41
C PRO A 52 47.06 -4.66 -38.57
N VAL A 53 47.16 -4.54 -37.25
CA VAL A 53 46.27 -5.27 -36.33
C VAL A 53 44.87 -4.70 -36.56
N VAL A 54 44.06 -5.41 -37.32
CA VAL A 54 42.63 -5.09 -37.44
C VAL A 54 42.02 -5.41 -36.08
N PRO A 55 41.47 -4.41 -35.34
CA PRO A 55 40.78 -4.70 -34.10
C PRO A 55 39.63 -5.68 -34.39
N PRO A 56 39.39 -6.67 -33.50
CA PRO A 56 38.30 -7.63 -33.71
C PRO A 56 36.98 -6.87 -33.89
N PRO A 57 36.07 -7.36 -34.76
CA PRO A 57 34.79 -6.72 -34.97
C PRO A 57 34.07 -6.60 -33.62
N GLU A 58 33.67 -5.37 -33.31
CA GLU A 58 32.97 -5.04 -32.07
C GLU A 58 31.63 -5.77 -32.07
N LYS A 59 31.46 -6.73 -31.16
CA LYS A 59 30.24 -7.54 -31.09
C LYS A 59 29.10 -6.75 -30.44
N LEU A 60 27.88 -6.97 -30.91
CA LEU A 60 26.67 -6.45 -30.28
C LEU A 60 26.52 -7.03 -28.86
N GLN A 61 26.09 -6.19 -27.94
CA GLN A 61 25.81 -6.56 -26.55
C GLN A 61 24.31 -6.48 -26.28
N PHE A 62 23.74 -7.57 -25.79
CA PHE A 62 22.32 -7.68 -25.48
C PHE A 62 22.08 -7.72 -23.97
N SER A 63 21.04 -7.04 -23.52
CA SER A 63 20.56 -7.09 -22.14
C SER A 63 19.04 -6.99 -22.11
N SER A 64 18.40 -7.65 -21.16
CA SER A 64 16.95 -7.62 -20.97
C SER A 64 16.57 -7.75 -19.50
N GLY A 65 15.35 -7.39 -19.17
CA GLY A 65 14.85 -7.50 -17.80
C GLY A 65 13.39 -7.13 -17.63
N THR A 66 12.91 -7.20 -16.40
CA THR A 66 11.61 -6.64 -15.98
C THR A 66 11.80 -5.26 -15.38
N CYS A 67 10.82 -4.40 -15.56
CA CYS A 67 10.86 -3.06 -14.99
C CYS A 67 10.58 -3.12 -13.49
N ALA A 68 11.23 -2.26 -12.71
CA ALA A 68 11.01 -2.15 -11.28
C ALA A 68 9.95 -1.08 -10.96
N GLN A 69 9.33 -1.13 -9.78
CA GLN A 69 8.39 -0.11 -9.32
C GLN A 69 8.99 1.31 -9.28
N GLY A 70 10.30 1.43 -8.99
CA GLY A 70 11.03 2.71 -9.02
C GLY A 70 11.34 3.23 -10.43
N GLY A 71 11.02 2.45 -11.47
CA GLY A 71 11.41 2.71 -12.85
C GLY A 71 12.85 2.26 -13.15
N VAL A 72 13.09 1.88 -14.40
CA VAL A 72 14.43 1.59 -14.93
C VAL A 72 14.69 2.55 -16.07
N GLN A 73 15.74 3.36 -15.96
CA GLN A 73 16.18 4.22 -17.06
C GLN A 73 16.92 3.35 -18.10
N LEU A 74 16.37 3.24 -19.30
CA LEU A 74 16.93 2.42 -20.37
C LEU A 74 17.91 3.23 -21.24
N LEU A 75 17.47 4.43 -21.62
CA LEU A 75 18.19 5.45 -22.39
C LEU A 75 17.89 6.83 -21.80
N SER A 76 18.55 7.91 -22.22
CA SER A 76 18.26 9.25 -21.67
C SER A 76 16.81 9.71 -21.89
N CYS A 77 16.17 9.31 -22.98
CA CYS A 77 14.78 9.65 -23.31
C CYS A 77 13.76 8.56 -22.97
N MET A 78 14.19 7.39 -22.51
CA MET A 78 13.32 6.25 -22.29
C MET A 78 13.50 5.64 -20.90
N SER A 79 12.41 5.61 -20.14
CA SER A 79 12.32 4.93 -18.85
C SER A 79 11.19 3.93 -18.86
N CYS A 80 11.45 2.68 -18.47
CA CYS A 80 10.39 1.72 -18.26
C CYS A 80 9.86 1.82 -16.83
N LYS A 81 8.54 1.96 -16.66
CA LYS A 81 7.88 2.12 -15.36
C LYS A 81 6.64 1.23 -15.26
N ILE A 82 6.42 0.69 -14.06
CA ILE A 82 5.21 -0.04 -13.71
C ILE A 82 4.19 0.95 -13.15
N ASN A 83 2.96 0.86 -13.63
CA ASN A 83 1.80 1.56 -13.07
C ASN A 83 1.38 0.87 -11.77
N THR A 84 1.00 1.66 -10.77
CA THR A 84 0.55 1.13 -9.49
C THR A 84 -0.80 1.71 -9.10
N LYS A 85 -1.58 0.93 -8.36
CA LYS A 85 -2.86 1.33 -7.79
C LYS A 85 -2.84 1.10 -6.28
N LEU A 86 -3.39 2.06 -5.54
CA LEU A 86 -3.59 1.94 -4.11
C LEU A 86 -4.60 0.81 -3.82
N ILE A 87 -4.24 -0.12 -2.95
CA ILE A 87 -5.18 -1.12 -2.44
C ILE A 87 -6.05 -0.43 -1.39
N GLU A 88 -7.37 -0.53 -1.55
CA GLU A 88 -8.34 -0.14 -0.53
C GLU A 88 -8.89 -1.41 0.16
N PRO A 89 -9.31 -1.34 1.43
CA PRO A 89 -9.98 -2.46 2.07
C PRO A 89 -11.30 -2.80 1.35
N ASP A 90 -11.52 -4.08 1.08
CA ASP A 90 -12.76 -4.58 0.47
C ASP A 90 -13.88 -4.67 1.51
N TYR A 91 -14.45 -3.53 1.88
CA TYR A 91 -15.53 -3.46 2.87
C TYR A 91 -16.82 -4.12 2.39
N SER A 92 -17.58 -4.71 3.31
CA SER A 92 -19.00 -5.04 3.03
C SER A 92 -19.83 -3.76 2.94
N LEU A 93 -20.99 -3.82 2.27
CA LEU A 93 -21.91 -2.69 2.22
C LEU A 93 -22.34 -2.27 3.63
N LYS A 94 -22.61 -3.24 4.51
CA LYS A 94 -22.94 -3.00 5.91
C LYS A 94 -21.81 -2.27 6.66
N ALA A 95 -20.55 -2.66 6.44
CA ALA A 95 -19.41 -1.97 7.03
C ALA A 95 -19.31 -0.51 6.53
N MET A 96 -19.44 -0.29 5.23
CA MET A 96 -19.42 1.05 4.63
C MET A 96 -20.54 1.94 5.20
N GLN A 97 -21.75 1.38 5.34
CA GLN A 97 -22.88 2.07 5.94
C GLN A 97 -22.62 2.43 7.40
N LEU A 98 -22.13 1.49 8.21
CA LEU A 98 -21.79 1.73 9.61
C LEU A 98 -20.72 2.82 9.73
N MET A 99 -19.65 2.74 8.94
CA MET A 99 -18.58 3.75 8.91
C MET A 99 -19.12 5.13 8.57
N LYS A 100 -19.94 5.23 7.52
CA LYS A 100 -20.56 6.50 7.09
C LYS A 100 -21.45 7.09 8.18
N ILE A 101 -22.32 6.27 8.77
CA ILE A 101 -23.24 6.70 9.82
C ILE A 101 -22.46 7.16 11.05
N MET A 102 -21.49 6.37 11.49
CA MET A 102 -20.73 6.69 12.69
C MET A 102 -19.85 7.92 12.52
N LYS A 103 -19.31 8.18 11.32
CA LYS A 103 -18.57 9.42 11.02
C LYS A 103 -19.40 10.66 11.36
N THR A 104 -20.69 10.65 11.03
CA THR A 104 -21.61 11.73 11.38
C THR A 104 -22.02 11.66 12.85
N ALA A 105 -22.31 10.46 13.37
CA ALA A 105 -22.73 10.26 14.76
C ALA A 105 -21.70 10.73 15.79
N CYS A 106 -20.40 10.58 15.49
CA CYS A 106 -19.31 11.05 16.35
C CYS A 106 -19.28 12.57 16.51
N LYS A 107 -19.91 13.34 15.61
CA LYS A 107 -20.08 14.80 15.69
C LYS A 107 -21.30 15.20 16.52
N VAL A 108 -22.21 14.27 16.79
CA VAL A 108 -23.44 14.52 17.56
C VAL A 108 -23.10 14.46 19.05
N LYS A 109 -23.15 15.62 19.72
CA LYS A 109 -22.94 15.73 21.16
C LYS A 109 -24.04 15.01 21.94
N ASN A 110 -23.67 14.28 22.99
CA ASN A 110 -24.56 13.67 23.96
C ASN A 110 -24.04 13.89 25.39
N SER A 111 -24.91 14.20 26.34
CA SER A 111 -24.54 14.39 27.75
C SER A 111 -23.97 13.14 28.42
N SER A 112 -24.24 11.96 27.86
CA SER A 112 -23.71 10.66 28.30
C SER A 112 -22.38 10.29 27.62
N ASP A 113 -21.85 11.12 26.73
CA ASP A 113 -20.56 10.86 26.08
C ASP A 113 -19.41 10.84 27.13
N PRO A 114 -18.38 10.00 26.94
CA PRO A 114 -17.22 9.95 27.83
C PRO A 114 -16.54 11.32 27.98
N LYS A 115 -16.36 11.79 29.22
CA LYS A 115 -15.89 13.16 29.53
C LYS A 115 -14.46 13.49 29.09
N ALA A 116 -13.64 12.48 28.78
CA ALA A 116 -12.20 12.63 28.55
C ALA A 116 -11.73 12.33 27.12
N GLY A 117 -12.64 11.97 26.20
CA GLY A 117 -12.28 11.60 24.82
C GLY A 117 -12.65 12.68 23.81
N LEU A 118 -11.72 13.03 22.93
CA LEU A 118 -12.07 13.69 21.67
C LEU A 118 -12.51 12.61 20.69
N ALA A 119 -13.67 12.80 20.07
CA ALA A 119 -14.16 11.86 19.08
C ALA A 119 -13.16 11.76 17.91
N ASN A 120 -12.65 10.56 17.64
CA ASN A 120 -11.64 10.32 16.61
C ASN A 120 -12.22 9.47 15.47
N GLU A 121 -12.52 10.10 14.33
CA GLU A 121 -13.02 9.38 13.16
C GLU A 121 -12.03 8.30 12.66
N ARG A 122 -10.73 8.39 12.98
CA ARG A 122 -9.74 7.34 12.65
C ARG A 122 -9.95 6.05 13.45
N ALA A 123 -10.62 6.11 14.61
CA ALA A 123 -10.95 4.92 15.39
C ALA A 123 -11.89 3.98 14.61
N LEU A 124 -12.75 4.52 13.73
CA LEU A 124 -13.60 3.70 12.85
C LEU A 124 -12.76 2.79 11.95
N PHE A 125 -11.73 3.34 11.32
CA PHE A 125 -10.84 2.55 10.47
C PHE A 125 -10.10 1.48 11.28
N LYS A 126 -9.57 1.84 12.45
CA LYS A 126 -8.89 0.90 13.35
C LYS A 126 -9.73 -0.34 13.67
N PHE A 127 -11.02 -0.17 13.91
CA PHE A 127 -11.90 -1.28 14.30
C PHE A 127 -12.61 -1.99 13.14
N LEU A 128 -12.70 -1.36 11.97
CA LEU A 128 -13.48 -1.90 10.85
C LEU A 128 -12.65 -2.24 9.61
N ASN A 129 -11.33 -2.02 9.58
CA ASN A 129 -10.50 -2.24 8.38
C ASN A 129 -10.48 -3.69 7.83
N GLN A 130 -10.94 -4.69 8.59
CA GLN A 130 -11.14 -6.08 8.13
C GLN A 130 -12.63 -6.48 8.02
N ALA A 131 -13.55 -5.52 8.06
CA ALA A 131 -15.00 -5.73 7.96
C ALA A 131 -15.45 -5.94 6.49
N ASN A 132 -14.90 -6.96 5.86
CA ASN A 132 -15.26 -7.42 4.51
C ASN A 132 -16.47 -8.36 4.53
N LYS A 133 -16.95 -8.79 3.35
CA LYS A 133 -18.11 -9.70 3.21
C LYS A 133 -17.95 -11.06 3.91
N VAL A 134 -16.72 -11.48 4.22
CA VAL A 134 -16.44 -12.74 4.94
C VAL A 134 -16.54 -12.56 6.45
N ASN A 135 -16.03 -11.44 6.98
CA ASN A 135 -15.98 -11.20 8.42
C ASN A 135 -17.21 -10.46 8.94
N TYR A 136 -17.81 -9.60 8.12
CA TYR A 136 -19.00 -8.81 8.43
C TYR A 136 -19.95 -8.79 7.22
N PRO A 137 -20.65 -9.92 6.96
CA PRO A 137 -21.44 -10.10 5.74
C PRO A 137 -22.61 -9.14 5.64
N ASP A 138 -22.99 -8.83 4.40
CA ASP A 138 -24.21 -8.10 4.12
C ASP A 138 -25.42 -8.96 4.47
N THR A 139 -26.40 -8.33 5.12
CA THR A 139 -27.69 -8.96 5.41
C THR A 139 -28.79 -8.10 4.81
N LEU A 140 -29.84 -8.76 4.32
CA LEU A 140 -31.01 -8.06 3.82
C LEU A 140 -31.65 -7.28 4.98
N ALA A 141 -31.86 -5.97 4.77
CA ALA A 141 -32.54 -5.12 5.74
C ALA A 141 -34.05 -5.41 5.70
N SER A 142 -34.67 -5.53 6.87
CA SER A 142 -36.13 -5.46 7.00
C SER A 142 -36.65 -4.07 6.60
N ALA A 143 -37.97 -3.93 6.40
CA ALA A 143 -38.56 -2.64 6.03
C ALA A 143 -38.26 -1.52 7.04
N THR A 144 -38.26 -1.84 8.34
CA THR A 144 -37.94 -0.88 9.41
C THR A 144 -36.46 -0.49 9.37
N GLU A 145 -35.56 -1.45 9.17
CA GLU A 145 -34.12 -1.20 9.05
C GLU A 145 -33.80 -0.40 7.78
N ALA A 146 -34.42 -0.73 6.65
CA ALA A 146 -34.26 0.03 5.41
C ALA A 146 -34.73 1.49 5.57
N LYS A 147 -35.86 1.71 6.25
CA LYS A 147 -36.34 3.07 6.57
C LYS A 147 -35.33 3.81 7.45
N LEU A 148 -34.81 3.16 8.50
CA LEU A 148 -33.77 3.75 9.34
C LEU A 148 -32.52 4.11 8.53
N LEU A 149 -32.01 3.20 7.71
CA LEU A 149 -30.82 3.43 6.89
C LEU A 149 -31.03 4.61 5.95
N ASN A 150 -32.21 4.72 5.33
CA ASN A 150 -32.58 5.86 4.48
C ASN A 150 -32.59 7.18 5.26
N GLU A 151 -33.17 7.23 6.46
CA GLU A 151 -33.18 8.42 7.32
C GLU A 151 -31.76 8.85 7.76
N LEU A 152 -30.86 7.87 7.91
CA LEU A 152 -29.46 8.07 8.25
C LEU A 152 -28.57 8.34 7.03
N THR A 153 -29.09 8.37 5.80
CA THR A 153 -28.28 8.79 4.63
C THR A 153 -27.99 10.28 4.60
N ASN A 154 -28.85 11.10 5.22
CA ASN A 154 -28.71 12.55 5.28
C ASN A 154 -28.04 12.99 6.58
N GLU A 155 -26.83 13.52 6.50
CA GLU A 155 -26.02 13.94 7.66
C GLU A 155 -26.68 15.03 8.51
N ASN A 156 -27.55 15.84 7.90
CA ASN A 156 -28.31 16.90 8.59
C ASN A 156 -29.64 16.42 9.17
N SER A 157 -29.94 15.12 9.08
CA SER A 157 -31.21 14.57 9.52
C SER A 157 -31.42 14.76 11.02
N SER A 158 -32.61 15.22 11.40
CA SER A 158 -33.02 15.26 12.81
C SER A 158 -32.96 13.87 13.47
N TYR A 159 -33.00 12.80 12.67
CA TYR A 159 -32.84 11.42 13.10
C TYR A 159 -31.48 11.14 13.74
N TYR A 160 -30.39 11.72 13.24
CA TYR A 160 -29.06 11.58 13.85
C TYR A 160 -29.02 12.12 15.28
N LYS A 161 -29.54 13.34 15.48
CA LYS A 161 -29.60 13.97 16.80
C LYS A 161 -30.47 13.17 17.76
N LYS A 162 -31.58 12.63 17.26
CA LYS A 162 -32.52 11.81 18.03
C LYS A 162 -31.91 10.47 18.44
N LEU A 163 -31.27 9.76 17.52
CA LEU A 163 -30.68 8.45 17.77
C LEU A 163 -29.41 8.53 18.61
N PHE A 164 -28.46 9.41 18.24
CA PHE A 164 -27.12 9.46 18.85
C PHE A 164 -26.94 10.56 19.92
N GLY A 165 -27.83 11.56 19.95
CA GLY A 165 -27.84 12.67 20.92
C GLY A 165 -28.92 12.57 22.01
N GLY A 166 -29.86 11.62 21.88
CA GLY A 166 -30.90 11.37 22.87
C GLY A 166 -30.43 10.56 24.07
N LEU A 167 -31.31 10.39 25.06
CA LEU A 167 -31.08 9.48 26.17
C LEU A 167 -31.05 8.04 25.65
N TRP A 168 -29.93 7.34 25.85
CA TRP A 168 -29.69 6.01 25.27
C TRP A 168 -30.61 4.90 25.81
N TYR A 169 -31.36 5.16 26.88
CA TYR A 169 -32.41 4.27 27.40
C TYR A 169 -33.82 4.59 26.88
N GLN A 170 -33.96 5.64 26.06
CA GLN A 170 -35.17 6.01 25.32
C GLN A 170 -34.83 6.44 23.89
N PRO A 171 -34.09 5.63 23.10
CA PRO A 171 -33.91 5.93 21.69
C PRO A 171 -35.29 5.96 21.01
N PRO A 172 -35.53 6.84 20.04
CA PRO A 172 -36.83 6.97 19.43
C PRO A 172 -37.13 5.72 18.58
N TYR A 173 -37.94 4.85 19.17
CA TYR A 173 -38.93 3.99 18.51
C TYR A 173 -38.45 2.89 17.55
N SER A 174 -37.19 2.47 17.57
CA SER A 174 -36.81 1.20 16.94
C SER A 174 -35.44 0.69 17.39
N ASP A 175 -35.37 -0.62 17.61
CA ASP A 175 -34.18 -1.44 17.75
C ASP A 175 -33.47 -1.75 16.41
N ALA A 176 -33.99 -1.20 15.29
CA ALA A 176 -33.48 -1.45 13.96
C ALA A 176 -31.98 -1.15 13.79
N PHE A 177 -31.44 -0.14 14.48
CA PHE A 177 -30.00 0.11 14.44
C PHE A 177 -29.22 -1.07 15.03
N GLU A 178 -29.70 -1.54 16.18
CA GLU A 178 -29.04 -2.56 16.98
C GLU A 178 -29.15 -3.93 16.32
N THR A 179 -30.33 -4.27 15.80
CA THR A 179 -30.54 -5.53 15.07
C THR A 179 -29.83 -5.55 13.74
N TYR A 180 -29.79 -4.42 13.01
CA TYR A 180 -29.14 -4.37 11.71
C TYR A 180 -27.63 -4.39 11.80
N PHE A 181 -27.02 -3.62 12.70
CA PHE A 181 -25.55 -3.56 12.84
C PHE A 181 -25.00 -4.54 13.88
N GLY A 182 -25.84 -5.14 14.72
CA GLY A 182 -25.41 -6.01 15.80
C GLY A 182 -24.75 -5.26 16.97
N VAL A 183 -24.98 -3.95 17.09
CA VAL A 183 -24.37 -3.11 18.12
C VAL A 183 -25.34 -2.04 18.58
N ALA A 184 -25.47 -1.87 19.89
CA ALA A 184 -26.32 -0.83 20.44
C ALA A 184 -25.76 0.55 20.12
N THR A 185 -26.63 1.56 20.05
CA THR A 185 -26.23 2.92 19.66
C THR A 185 -25.15 3.49 20.60
N GLN A 186 -25.31 3.26 21.92
CA GLN A 186 -24.33 3.65 22.92
C GLN A 186 -23.00 2.91 22.76
N GLU A 187 -23.04 1.59 22.53
CA GLU A 187 -21.84 0.77 22.36
C GLU A 187 -21.06 1.23 21.13
N ALA A 188 -21.77 1.51 20.03
CA ALA A 188 -21.19 2.00 18.79
C ALA A 188 -20.50 3.36 19.01
N LYS A 189 -21.15 4.33 19.67
CA LYS A 189 -20.49 5.61 19.99
C LYS A 189 -19.29 5.44 20.90
N SER A 190 -19.44 4.67 21.98
CA SER A 190 -18.38 4.47 22.97
C SER A 190 -17.13 3.89 22.31
N LEU A 191 -17.30 2.82 21.52
CA LEU A 191 -16.17 2.16 20.86
C LEU A 191 -15.64 2.97 19.68
N PHE A 192 -16.50 3.33 18.71
CA PHE A 192 -16.05 3.87 17.43
C PHE A 192 -15.74 5.36 17.45
N CYS A 193 -16.27 6.13 18.39
CA CYS A 193 -15.95 7.55 18.53
C CYS A 193 -14.89 7.79 19.61
N TYR A 194 -14.99 7.07 20.73
CA TYR A 194 -14.19 7.37 21.93
C TYR A 194 -13.18 6.28 22.30
N GLU A 195 -13.15 5.14 21.59
CA GLU A 195 -12.30 3.99 21.91
C GLU A 195 -12.50 3.46 23.35
N VAL A 196 -13.70 3.64 23.89
CA VAL A 196 -14.09 3.18 25.23
C VAL A 196 -14.95 1.92 25.10
N GLU A 197 -14.53 0.84 25.77
CA GLU A 197 -15.31 -0.39 25.83
C GLU A 197 -16.57 -0.22 26.69
N SER A 198 -17.65 -0.87 26.28
CA SER A 198 -18.88 -0.99 27.06
C SER A 198 -18.85 -2.28 27.89
N PRO A 199 -19.46 -2.33 29.09
CA PRO A 199 -19.67 -3.59 29.82
C PRO A 199 -20.38 -4.67 29.00
N SER A 200 -21.25 -4.29 28.07
CA SER A 200 -22.03 -5.20 27.22
C SER A 200 -21.37 -5.50 25.86
N PHE A 201 -20.35 -4.72 25.47
CA PHE A 201 -19.61 -4.89 24.22
C PHE A 201 -18.16 -4.40 24.38
N SER A 202 -17.23 -5.34 24.44
CA SER A 202 -15.80 -5.11 24.60
C SER A 202 -15.02 -5.82 23.50
N LEU A 203 -13.70 -5.62 23.45
CA LEU A 203 -12.83 -6.35 22.52
C LEU A 203 -12.69 -7.84 22.90
N LYS A 204 -13.01 -8.21 24.14
CA LYS A 204 -12.85 -9.58 24.64
C LYS A 204 -14.12 -10.39 24.44
N SER A 205 -15.26 -9.81 24.79
CA SER A 205 -16.57 -10.45 24.83
C SER A 205 -17.70 -9.45 24.60
N TYR A 206 -18.88 -9.98 24.32
CA TYR A 206 -20.12 -9.23 24.22
C TYR A 206 -21.28 -10.02 24.86
N THR A 207 -22.26 -9.30 25.40
CA THR A 207 -23.55 -9.87 25.80
C THR A 207 -24.50 -9.90 24.60
N GLN A 208 -25.49 -10.79 24.61
CA GLN A 208 -26.51 -10.81 23.56
C GLN A 208 -27.38 -9.54 23.64
N LEU A 209 -27.79 -9.05 22.47
CA LEU A 209 -28.88 -8.10 22.34
C LEU A 209 -30.17 -8.84 22.72
N ILE A 210 -31.00 -8.21 23.55
CA ILE A 210 -32.22 -8.80 24.07
C ILE A 210 -33.36 -7.79 23.91
N SER A 211 -34.50 -8.22 23.41
CA SER A 211 -35.68 -7.36 23.33
C SER A 211 -36.28 -7.11 24.72
N LYS A 212 -36.89 -5.94 24.89
CA LYS A 212 -37.55 -5.62 26.16
C LYS A 212 -38.62 -6.66 26.51
N GLU A 213 -39.42 -7.10 25.53
CA GLU A 213 -40.49 -8.06 25.74
C GLU A 213 -39.96 -9.43 26.16
N PHE A 214 -38.82 -9.86 25.61
CA PHE A 214 -38.16 -11.09 26.03
C PHE A 214 -37.61 -10.96 27.46
N SER A 215 -36.96 -9.83 27.77
CA SER A 215 -36.46 -9.55 29.12
C SER A 215 -37.60 -9.52 30.15
N ASP A 216 -38.68 -8.81 29.87
CA ASP A 216 -39.87 -8.73 30.73
C ASP A 216 -40.49 -10.12 30.94
N CYS A 217 -40.56 -10.93 29.88
CA CYS A 217 -41.06 -12.30 29.95
C CYS A 217 -40.20 -13.18 30.87
N GLN A 218 -38.87 -13.14 30.71
CA GLN A 218 -37.95 -13.94 31.52
C GLN A 218 -37.97 -13.55 33.00
N ASN A 219 -38.16 -12.26 33.27
CA ASN A 219 -38.21 -11.70 34.63
C ASN A 219 -39.61 -11.74 35.25
N SER A 220 -40.60 -12.34 34.58
CA SER A 220 -41.95 -12.48 35.14
C SER A 220 -42.02 -13.68 36.09
N ASP A 221 -42.53 -13.46 37.30
CA ASP A 221 -42.61 -14.47 38.37
C ASP A 221 -43.51 -15.68 38.02
N PHE A 222 -44.27 -15.63 36.92
CA PHE A 222 -45.37 -16.56 36.70
C PHE A 222 -45.12 -17.63 35.63
N LEU A 223 -44.42 -17.38 34.50
CA LEU A 223 -44.31 -18.35 33.40
C LEU A 223 -43.08 -18.12 32.46
N SER A 224 -41.85 -18.26 32.97
CA SER A 224 -40.62 -18.01 32.19
C SER A 224 -40.28 -19.07 31.12
N PHE A 225 -41.01 -20.19 31.05
CA PHE A 225 -40.62 -21.35 30.22
C PHE A 225 -40.91 -21.22 28.71
N ASN A 226 -41.70 -20.23 28.27
CA ASN A 226 -42.10 -20.07 26.87
C ASN A 226 -41.66 -18.75 26.22
N CYS A 227 -40.72 -18.02 26.85
CA CYS A 227 -40.21 -16.78 26.28
C CYS A 227 -39.44 -17.08 24.98
N LYS A 228 -39.87 -16.47 23.87
CA LYS A 228 -39.20 -16.55 22.57
C LYS A 228 -38.73 -15.17 22.18
N GLU A 229 -37.46 -15.09 21.80
CA GLU A 229 -36.88 -13.85 21.32
C GLU A 229 -37.35 -13.58 19.89
N LYS A 230 -37.47 -12.30 19.53
CA LYS A 230 -37.84 -11.88 18.18
C LYS A 230 -36.74 -12.28 17.18
N ASP A 231 -37.15 -12.71 15.99
CA ASP A 231 -36.22 -13.10 14.92
C ASP A 231 -35.21 -12.00 14.56
N SER A 232 -35.60 -10.73 14.66
CA SER A 232 -34.71 -9.58 14.45
C SER A 232 -33.54 -9.55 15.43
N TYR A 233 -33.75 -9.90 16.71
CA TYR A 233 -32.67 -9.99 17.70
C TYR A 233 -31.85 -11.26 17.56
N ILE A 234 -32.46 -12.38 17.15
CA ILE A 234 -31.72 -13.60 16.82
C ILE A 234 -30.74 -13.32 15.67
N GLN A 235 -31.21 -12.65 14.62
CA GLN A 235 -30.37 -12.25 13.50
C GLN A 235 -29.38 -11.15 13.89
N GLY A 236 -29.79 -10.18 14.71
CA GLY A 236 -28.92 -9.13 15.24
C GLY A 236 -27.75 -9.69 16.06
N ASN A 237 -27.99 -10.74 16.85
CA ASN A 237 -26.94 -11.43 17.61
C ASN A 237 -25.95 -12.20 16.71
N LYS A 238 -26.41 -12.74 15.57
CA LYS A 238 -25.49 -13.28 14.55
C LYS A 238 -24.62 -12.16 13.98
N THR A 239 -25.24 -11.04 13.63
CA THR A 239 -24.53 -9.86 13.11
C THR A 239 -23.54 -9.29 14.12
N ARG A 240 -23.89 -9.29 15.41
CA ARG A 240 -23.01 -8.90 16.53
C ARG A 240 -21.77 -9.79 16.62
N SER A 241 -21.95 -11.10 16.47
CA SER A 241 -20.84 -12.06 16.42
C SER A 241 -19.88 -11.74 15.26
N PHE A 242 -20.43 -11.48 14.07
CA PHE A 242 -19.66 -11.08 12.90
C PHE A 242 -18.93 -9.76 13.12
N LEU A 243 -19.60 -8.74 13.65
CA LEU A 243 -18.98 -7.45 13.96
C LEU A 243 -17.81 -7.62 14.93
N HIS A 244 -18.01 -8.36 16.02
CA HIS A 244 -16.96 -8.63 16.99
C HIS A 244 -15.78 -9.42 16.38
N LYS A 245 -16.05 -10.39 15.50
CA LYS A 245 -15.01 -11.09 14.72
C LYS A 245 -14.24 -10.13 13.82
N ALA A 246 -14.93 -9.26 13.09
CA ALA A 246 -14.31 -8.27 12.22
C ALA A 246 -13.43 -7.28 12.99
N ILE A 247 -13.88 -6.84 14.18
CA ILE A 247 -13.09 -5.97 15.07
C ILE A 247 -11.82 -6.69 15.54
N LYS A 248 -11.94 -7.93 16.04
CA LYS A 248 -10.77 -8.72 16.46
C LYS A 248 -9.77 -8.89 15.32
N LYS A 249 -10.25 -9.18 14.12
CA LYS A 249 -9.39 -9.32 12.95
C LYS A 249 -8.74 -7.99 12.54
N SER A 250 -9.47 -6.88 12.59
CA SER A 250 -8.94 -5.54 12.30
C SER A 250 -7.81 -5.12 13.25
N LEU A 251 -7.83 -5.63 14.49
CA LEU A 251 -6.79 -5.35 15.49
C LEU A 251 -5.60 -6.31 15.41
N ASN A 252 -5.83 -7.58 15.08
CA ASN A 252 -4.78 -8.60 15.02
C ASN A 252 -4.05 -8.63 13.67
N GLU A 253 -4.78 -8.35 12.58
CA GLU A 253 -4.31 -8.37 11.19
C GLU A 253 -4.76 -7.08 10.49
N PRO A 254 -4.28 -5.90 10.93
CA PRO A 254 -4.75 -4.64 10.38
C PRO A 254 -4.45 -4.54 8.89
N PHE A 255 -5.39 -3.98 8.13
CA PHE A 255 -5.11 -3.57 6.76
C PHE A 255 -4.00 -2.51 6.76
N GLU A 256 -2.95 -2.73 5.97
CA GLU A 256 -1.86 -1.76 5.81
C GLU A 256 -2.30 -0.71 4.78
N GLU A 257 -2.69 0.47 5.28
CA GLU A 257 -2.93 1.64 4.44
C GLU A 257 -1.66 2.00 3.63
N GLY A 258 -1.84 2.44 2.38
CA GLY A 258 -0.71 2.84 1.54
C GLY A 258 -0.08 1.73 0.72
N ARG A 259 -0.53 0.46 0.86
CA ARG A 259 -0.07 -0.61 -0.03
C ARG A 259 -0.50 -0.32 -1.47
N VAL A 260 0.48 -0.35 -2.37
CA VAL A 260 0.25 -0.23 -3.82
C VAL A 260 0.53 -1.56 -4.50
N VAL A 261 -0.32 -1.95 -5.44
CA VAL A 261 -0.12 -3.12 -6.31
C VAL A 261 0.19 -2.65 -7.72
N ALA A 262 1.09 -3.37 -8.38
CA ALA A 262 1.34 -3.19 -9.80
C ALA A 262 0.06 -3.50 -10.58
N THR A 263 -0.32 -2.63 -11.51
CA THR A 263 -1.47 -2.86 -12.42
C THR A 263 -1.02 -3.40 -13.77
N ASN A 264 0.28 -3.35 -14.06
CA ASN A 264 0.86 -3.90 -15.26
C ASN A 264 2.24 -4.51 -14.95
N LYS A 265 2.73 -5.34 -15.86
CA LYS A 265 4.08 -5.87 -15.87
C LYS A 265 4.75 -5.43 -17.15
N CYS A 266 5.94 -4.85 -17.05
CA CYS A 266 6.68 -4.39 -18.21
C CYS A 266 8.00 -5.13 -18.34
N HIS A 267 8.35 -5.46 -19.58
CA HIS A 267 9.58 -6.11 -19.98
C HIS A 267 10.37 -5.17 -20.88
N TRP A 268 11.68 -5.14 -20.72
CA TRP A 268 12.56 -4.32 -21.53
C TRP A 268 13.69 -5.14 -22.13
N GLU A 269 14.14 -4.70 -23.30
CA GLU A 269 15.29 -5.22 -24.02
C GLU A 269 16.18 -4.07 -24.48
N LYS A 270 17.47 -4.30 -24.56
CA LYS A 270 18.47 -3.30 -24.90
C LYS A 270 19.63 -3.93 -25.65
N ILE A 271 20.04 -3.28 -26.74
CA ILE A 271 21.16 -3.68 -27.58
C ILE A 271 22.13 -2.51 -27.75
N GLN A 272 23.43 -2.78 -27.67
CA GLN A 272 24.48 -1.78 -27.81
C GLN A 272 25.59 -2.27 -28.74
N GLY A 273 26.09 -1.38 -29.59
CA GLY A 273 27.21 -1.67 -30.48
C GLY A 273 27.23 -0.79 -31.72
N VAL A 274 28.01 -1.19 -32.72
CA VAL A 274 28.01 -0.56 -34.05
C VAL A 274 26.76 -1.00 -34.81
N PHE A 275 25.99 -0.06 -35.34
CA PHE A 275 24.81 -0.34 -36.15
C PHE A 275 25.17 -1.20 -37.37
N ASN A 276 24.47 -2.32 -37.51
CA ASN A 276 24.61 -3.29 -38.59
C ASN A 276 23.25 -3.93 -38.88
N ALA A 277 23.19 -4.80 -39.90
CA ALA A 277 21.95 -5.47 -40.29
C ALA A 277 21.31 -6.30 -39.15
N GLU A 278 22.11 -6.85 -38.23
CA GLU A 278 21.61 -7.63 -37.09
C GLU A 278 20.89 -6.72 -36.07
N MET A 279 21.46 -5.54 -35.76
CA MET A 279 20.79 -4.55 -34.90
C MET A 279 19.52 -4.00 -35.56
N GLU A 280 19.56 -3.77 -36.88
CA GLU A 280 18.40 -3.34 -37.65
C GLU A 280 17.25 -4.35 -37.56
N GLU A 281 17.53 -5.64 -37.77
CA GLU A 281 16.55 -6.72 -37.68
C GLU A 281 15.89 -6.80 -36.29
N VAL A 282 16.67 -6.62 -35.24
CA VAL A 282 16.17 -6.61 -33.85
C VAL A 282 15.24 -5.41 -33.61
N ILE A 283 15.63 -4.22 -34.05
CA ILE A 283 14.80 -3.00 -33.89
C ILE A 283 13.49 -3.15 -34.68
N VAL A 284 13.55 -3.63 -35.92
CA VAL A 284 12.35 -3.92 -36.75
C VAL A 284 11.42 -4.90 -36.03
N THR A 285 11.99 -5.95 -35.45
CA THR A 285 11.22 -6.97 -34.71
C THR A 285 10.52 -6.36 -33.51
N TRP A 286 11.20 -5.55 -32.70
CA TRP A 286 10.58 -4.86 -31.56
C TRP A 286 9.43 -3.95 -31.98
N VAL A 287 9.62 -3.13 -33.03
CA VAL A 287 8.57 -2.25 -33.55
C VAL A 287 7.35 -3.07 -34.00
N ASN A 288 7.56 -4.16 -34.75
CA ASN A 288 6.48 -5.03 -35.23
C ASN A 288 5.75 -5.77 -34.10
N GLN A 289 6.44 -6.07 -33.00
CA GLN A 289 5.86 -6.68 -31.80
C GLN A 289 5.14 -5.66 -30.90
N GLY A 290 5.11 -4.38 -31.28
CA GLY A 290 4.42 -3.32 -30.54
C GLY A 290 5.19 -2.80 -29.34
N PHE A 291 6.50 -3.04 -29.26
CA PHE A 291 7.33 -2.41 -28.24
C PHE A 291 7.42 -0.90 -28.48
N GLN A 292 7.56 -0.15 -27.40
CA GLN A 292 8.00 1.25 -27.48
C GLN A 292 9.52 1.25 -27.64
N VAL A 293 10.00 1.70 -28.79
CA VAL A 293 11.43 1.63 -29.15
C VAL A 293 12.06 3.02 -29.17
N SER A 294 13.31 3.12 -28.72
CA SER A 294 14.11 4.34 -28.79
C SER A 294 15.57 3.99 -29.00
N VAL A 295 16.32 4.96 -29.55
CA VAL A 295 17.72 4.82 -29.89
C VAL A 295 18.50 6.04 -29.46
N GLN A 296 19.72 5.80 -29.01
CA GLN A 296 20.64 6.83 -28.54
C GLN A 296 21.98 6.66 -29.24
N HIS A 297 22.40 7.67 -29.99
CA HIS A 297 23.71 7.67 -30.63
C HIS A 297 24.82 7.94 -29.60
N GLU A 298 25.93 7.19 -29.70
CA GLU A 298 27.14 7.47 -28.94
C GLU A 298 27.89 8.63 -29.60
N SER A 299 27.53 9.86 -29.23
CA SER A 299 28.18 11.09 -29.67
C SER A 299 28.52 11.97 -28.46
N SER A 300 29.34 13.01 -28.66
CA SER A 300 29.66 14.00 -27.62
C SER A 300 28.42 14.73 -27.07
N GLN A 301 27.32 14.73 -27.82
CA GLN A 301 25.97 15.06 -27.35
C GLN A 301 25.03 13.90 -27.69
N PRO A 302 24.68 13.03 -26.73
CA PRO A 302 23.85 11.88 -27.04
C PRO A 302 22.41 12.34 -27.34
N VAL A 303 22.02 12.24 -28.61
CA VAL A 303 20.64 12.45 -29.05
C VAL A 303 19.90 11.13 -28.88
N CYS A 304 18.76 11.19 -28.19
CA CYS A 304 17.90 10.03 -27.96
C CYS A 304 16.56 10.27 -28.64
N GLU A 305 16.18 9.35 -29.51
CA GLU A 305 15.04 9.48 -30.41
C GLU A 305 14.08 8.30 -30.23
N SER A 306 12.78 8.57 -30.20
CA SER A 306 11.75 7.53 -30.16
C SER A 306 11.39 7.10 -31.58
N LEU A 307 11.47 5.81 -31.83
CA LEU A 307 11.12 5.21 -33.12
C LEU A 307 9.66 4.79 -33.11
N ARG A 308 8.88 5.32 -34.05
CA ARG A 308 7.53 4.81 -34.37
C ARG A 308 7.51 3.93 -35.62
N GLU A 309 8.43 4.20 -36.56
CA GLU A 309 8.68 3.43 -37.79
C GLU A 309 10.19 3.55 -38.12
N LEU A 310 10.82 2.52 -38.72
CA LEU A 310 12.20 2.61 -39.22
C LEU A 310 12.23 3.50 -40.47
N THR A 311 12.35 4.80 -40.26
CA THR A 311 12.38 5.81 -41.33
C THR A 311 13.60 6.72 -41.25
N GLN A 312 14.56 6.39 -40.38
CA GLN A 312 15.72 7.22 -40.07
C GLN A 312 17.03 6.54 -40.49
N ASP A 313 17.97 7.33 -41.02
CA ASP A 313 19.34 6.91 -41.36
C ASP A 313 20.14 6.64 -40.07
N LEU A 314 19.97 5.44 -39.51
CA LEU A 314 20.75 4.98 -38.36
C LEU A 314 22.15 4.57 -38.82
N SER A 315 23.18 5.10 -38.16
CA SER A 315 24.57 4.74 -38.44
C SER A 315 25.47 4.98 -37.23
N GLY A 316 26.63 4.31 -37.23
CA GLY A 316 27.64 4.45 -36.19
C GLY A 316 27.36 3.65 -34.92
N LYS A 317 28.04 4.01 -33.82
CA LYS A 317 27.83 3.37 -32.51
C LYS A 317 26.58 3.93 -31.84
N MET A 318 25.74 3.02 -31.36
CA MET A 318 24.48 3.39 -30.75
C MET A 318 23.99 2.34 -29.76
N THR A 319 23.02 2.78 -28.96
CA THR A 319 22.29 1.94 -28.03
C THR A 319 20.81 2.04 -28.35
N ALA A 320 20.16 0.92 -28.66
CA ALA A 320 18.71 0.83 -28.81
C ALA A 320 18.10 0.17 -27.58
N ALA A 321 16.94 0.64 -27.15
CA ALA A 321 16.16 0.02 -26.09
C ALA A 321 14.70 -0.02 -26.47
N ALA A 322 14.02 -1.05 -26.00
CA ALA A 322 12.62 -1.30 -26.23
C ALA A 322 11.95 -1.74 -24.93
N TYR A 323 10.69 -1.36 -24.70
CA TYR A 323 9.88 -1.98 -23.66
C TYR A 323 8.43 -2.17 -24.08
N ILE A 324 7.79 -3.16 -23.49
CA ILE A 324 6.36 -3.45 -23.65
C ILE A 324 5.75 -3.73 -22.28
N CYS A 325 4.48 -3.37 -22.10
CA CYS A 325 3.75 -3.58 -20.85
C CYS A 325 2.47 -4.35 -21.12
N GLU A 326 2.17 -5.30 -20.23
CA GLU A 326 0.94 -6.08 -20.21
C GLU A 326 0.18 -5.79 -18.92
N ASP A 327 -1.14 -5.64 -19.00
CA ASP A 327 -1.98 -5.49 -17.81
C ASP A 327 -2.02 -6.80 -17.01
N LEU A 328 -2.04 -6.68 -15.67
CA LEU A 328 -2.03 -7.82 -14.73
C LEU A 328 -3.41 -8.35 -14.36
#